data_AF-A0A5D6WDC9-F1
#
_entry.id   AF-A0A5D6WDC9-F1
#
_cell.length_a   1.000
_cell.length_b   1.000
_cell.length_c   1.000
_cell.angle_alpha   90.00
_cell.angle_beta   90.00
_cell.angle_gamma   90.00
#
_symmetry.space_group_name_H-M   'P 1'
#
loop_
_entity.id
_entity.type
_entity.pdbx_description
1 polymer ?
#
loop_
_entity_poly.entity_id
_entity_poly.type
_entity_poly.pdbx_seq_one_letter_code
_entity_poly.pdbx_strand_id
1 'polypeptide(L)'
;MALRLNLKSAGLLANWVQRYRAVGIEGLKPQRKGRRPKVPDKASITPECNMNQDEKLKQLEEENLKLRIEVAYLKGLRRLRLEQEAQKRKQGSPTVSEDHSN
;
A
#
# COMPACT_ATOMS: atom_id res chain seq x y z
N MET A 1 12.40 27.17 1.37
CA MET A 1 11.44 26.36 0.59
C MET A 1 10.36 27.22 -0.07
N ALA A 2 9.61 28.04 0.67
CA ALA A 2 8.52 28.86 0.14
C ALA A 2 8.93 29.88 -0.95
N LEU A 3 10.10 30.51 -0.82
CA LEU A 3 10.65 31.43 -1.82
C LEU A 3 10.97 30.76 -3.16
N ARG A 4 11.38 29.49 -3.14
CA ARG A 4 11.64 28.70 -4.37
C ARG A 4 10.36 28.36 -5.13
N LEU A 5 9.21 28.43 -4.46
CA LEU A 5 7.90 28.12 -5.02
C LEU A 5 7.10 29.39 -5.36
N ASN A 6 7.72 30.59 -5.30
CA ASN A 6 7.05 31.88 -5.50
C ASN A 6 5.79 32.08 -4.63
N LEU A 7 5.76 31.49 -3.43
CA LEU A 7 4.63 31.63 -2.51
C LEU A 7 4.85 32.82 -1.57
N LYS A 8 3.81 33.65 -1.47
CA LYS A 8 3.82 34.89 -0.67
C LYS A 8 4.00 34.65 0.83
N SER A 9 3.73 33.44 1.33
CA SER A 9 3.94 33.09 2.73
C SER A 9 4.24 31.60 2.92
N ALA A 10 5.15 31.29 3.84
CA ALA A 10 5.45 29.91 4.24
C ALA A 10 4.25 29.24 4.94
N GLY A 11 3.40 30.02 5.62
CA GLY A 11 2.19 29.53 6.28
C GLY A 11 1.14 28.99 5.31
N LEU A 12 1.07 29.52 4.07
CA LEU A 12 0.15 29.03 3.05
C LEU A 12 0.48 27.59 2.64
N LEU A 13 1.77 27.30 2.42
CA LEU A 13 2.23 25.96 2.09
C LEU A 13 1.98 24.99 3.25
N ALA A 14 2.27 25.38 4.48
CA ALA A 14 1.99 24.56 5.66
C ALA A 14 0.50 24.23 5.79
N ASN A 15 -0.37 25.20 5.53
CA ASN A 15 -1.82 24.99 5.57
C ASN A 15 -2.29 24.04 4.45
N TRP A 16 -1.78 24.21 3.23
CA TRP A 16 -2.08 23.30 2.12
C TRP A 16 -1.62 21.87 2.39
N VAL A 17 -0.40 21.69 2.91
CA VAL A 17 0.11 20.37 3.29
C VAL A 17 -0.77 19.74 4.38
N GLN A 18 -1.14 20.52 5.40
CA GLN A 18 -2.01 20.03 6.46
C GLN A 18 -3.39 19.61 5.93
N ARG A 19 -4.00 20.43 5.06
CA ARG A 19 -5.30 20.13 4.44
C ARG A 19 -5.25 18.89 3.54
N TYR A 20 -4.20 18.78 2.75
CA TYR A 20 -3.99 17.63 1.88
C TYR A 20 -3.82 16.34 2.68
N ARG A 21 -3.07 16.38 3.79
CA ARG A 21 -2.93 15.22 4.68
C ARG A 21 -4.25 14.84 5.37
N ALA A 22 -5.10 15.83 5.67
CA ALA A 22 -6.34 15.62 6.40
C ALA A 22 -7.50 15.13 5.51
N VAL A 23 -7.66 15.68 4.30
CA VAL A 23 -8.85 15.47 3.44
C VAL A 23 -8.46 15.10 2.00
N GLY A 24 -7.18 14.88 1.73
CA GLY A 24 -6.69 14.58 0.38
C GLY A 24 -6.87 15.75 -0.58
N ILE A 25 -7.12 15.43 -1.85
CA ILE A 25 -7.26 16.41 -2.93
C ILE A 25 -8.45 17.36 -2.71
N GLU A 26 -9.52 16.89 -2.06
CA GLU A 26 -10.71 17.68 -1.75
C GLU A 26 -10.41 18.86 -0.82
N GLY A 27 -9.43 18.70 0.08
CA GLY A 27 -8.98 19.75 0.99
C GLY A 27 -8.26 20.92 0.30
N LEU A 28 -7.79 20.72 -0.94
CA LEU A 28 -7.14 21.74 -1.76
C LEU A 28 -8.11 22.45 -2.72
N LYS A 29 -9.32 21.92 -2.93
CA LYS A 29 -10.32 22.60 -3.78
C LYS A 29 -10.74 23.94 -3.17
N PRO A 30 -11.05 24.96 -4.00
CA PRO A 30 -11.54 26.25 -3.52
C PRO A 30 -12.78 26.08 -2.61
N GLN A 31 -12.60 26.33 -1.32
CA GLN A 31 -13.69 26.26 -0.36
C GLN A 31 -14.49 27.56 -0.42
N ARG A 32 -15.82 27.46 -0.23
CA ARG A 32 -16.67 28.66 -0.12
C ARG A 32 -16.13 29.56 0.99
N LYS A 33 -15.82 30.81 0.63
CA LYS A 33 -15.30 31.82 1.56
C LYS A 33 -16.46 32.43 2.34
N GLY A 34 -16.36 32.48 3.67
CA GLY A 34 -17.37 33.07 4.56
C GLY A 34 -17.97 32.09 5.57
N ARG A 35 -19.01 32.54 6.29
CA ARG A 35 -19.72 31.73 7.30
C ARG A 35 -20.45 30.58 6.61
N ARG A 36 -20.29 29.35 7.10
CA ARG A 36 -21.07 28.21 6.62
C ARG A 36 -22.56 28.50 6.81
N PRO A 37 -23.41 28.32 5.78
CA PRO A 37 -24.85 28.53 5.92
C PRO A 37 -25.40 27.60 7.01
N LYS A 38 -26.36 28.10 7.80
CA LYS A 38 -27.02 27.35 8.86
C LYS A 38 -28.25 26.64 8.26
N VAL A 39 -28.07 25.55 7.52
CA VAL A 39 -29.16 24.69 7.02
C VAL A 39 -28.63 23.33 6.51
N PRO A 40 -29.47 22.28 6.48
CA PRO A 40 -29.07 20.90 6.73
C PRO A 40 -28.38 20.23 5.53
N ASP A 41 -27.61 19.21 5.86
CA ASP A 41 -26.81 18.40 4.96
C ASP A 41 -27.60 17.93 3.73
N LYS A 42 -27.25 18.47 2.57
CA LYS A 42 -27.34 17.73 1.31
C LYS A 42 -26.20 18.17 0.42
N ALA A 43 -25.02 17.64 0.72
CA ALA A 43 -23.96 17.60 -0.26
C ALA A 43 -24.40 16.61 -1.34
N SER A 44 -24.80 17.12 -2.50
CA SER A 44 -24.85 16.33 -3.72
C SER A 44 -23.40 15.94 -4.04
N ILE A 45 -23.00 14.78 -3.56
CA ILE A 45 -21.82 14.07 -4.02
C ILE A 45 -22.11 13.78 -5.48
N THR A 46 -21.45 14.49 -6.39
CA THR A 46 -21.52 14.24 -7.82
C THR A 46 -21.06 12.80 -8.08
N PRO A 47 -21.91 11.92 -8.64
CA PRO A 47 -21.62 10.49 -8.78
C PRO A 47 -20.44 10.20 -9.73
N GLU A 48 -20.17 11.08 -10.69
CA GLU A 48 -19.14 10.91 -11.73
C GLU A 48 -17.70 10.83 -11.20
N CYS A 49 -17.41 11.49 -10.07
CA CYS A 49 -16.09 11.44 -9.44
C CYS A 49 -15.85 10.12 -8.70
N ASN A 50 -16.92 9.48 -8.19
CA ASN A 50 -16.83 8.22 -7.47
C ASN A 50 -16.68 7.03 -8.43
N MET A 51 -17.37 7.05 -9.58
CA MET A 51 -17.31 5.96 -10.56
C MET A 51 -15.87 5.62 -10.99
N ASN A 52 -15.07 6.64 -11.34
CA ASN A 52 -13.67 6.45 -11.73
C ASN A 52 -12.79 5.92 -10.58
N GLN A 53 -13.13 6.26 -9.34
CA GLN A 53 -12.40 5.82 -8.16
C GLN A 53 -12.77 4.38 -7.79
N ASP A 54 -14.04 4.02 -7.93
CA ASP A 54 -14.55 2.67 -7.69
C ASP A 54 -13.98 1.67 -8.71
N GLU A 55 -13.89 2.07 -9.99
CA GLU A 55 -13.24 1.25 -11.03
C GLU A 55 -11.75 1.02 -10.72
N LYS A 56 -11.03 2.07 -10.31
CA LYS A 56 -9.62 1.96 -9.92
C LYS A 56 -9.44 1.10 -8.66
N LEU A 57 -10.33 1.21 -7.69
CA LEU A 57 -10.32 0.38 -6.49
C LEU A 57 -10.51 -1.09 -6.86
N LYS A 58 -11.47 -1.40 -7.73
CA LYS A 58 -11.71 -2.75 -8.22
C LYS A 58 -10.49 -3.34 -8.94
N GLN A 59 -9.84 -2.57 -9.81
CA GLN A 59 -8.60 -2.99 -10.48
C GLN A 59 -7.49 -3.31 -9.47
N LEU A 60 -7.32 -2.45 -8.46
CA LEU A 60 -6.33 -2.67 -7.39
C LEU A 60 -6.64 -3.92 -6.55
N GLU A 61 -7.92 -4.20 -6.30
CA GLU A 61 -8.34 -5.42 -5.58
C GLU A 61 -8.06 -6.69 -6.38
N GLU A 62 -8.34 -6.68 -7.70
CA GLU A 62 -8.03 -7.78 -8.61
C GLU A 62 -6.52 -8.05 -8.70
N GLU A 63 -5.71 -6.99 -8.84
CA GLU A 63 -4.25 -7.09 -8.82
C GLU A 63 -3.74 -7.64 -7.48
N ASN A 64 -4.30 -7.16 -6.35
CA ASN A 64 -3.91 -7.65 -5.03
C ASN A 64 -4.21 -9.13 -4.87
N LEU A 65 -5.38 -9.59 -5.33
CA LEU A 65 -5.75 -10.99 -5.29
C LEU A 65 -4.79 -11.86 -6.12
N LYS A 66 -4.49 -11.43 -7.35
CA LYS A 66 -3.53 -12.11 -8.23
C LYS A 66 -2.16 -12.23 -7.57
N LEU A 67 -1.64 -11.14 -7.01
CA LEU A 67 -0.35 -11.13 -6.31
C LEU A 67 -0.35 -12.04 -5.08
N ARG A 68 -1.44 -12.08 -4.30
CA ARG A 68 -1.56 -12.99 -3.15
C ARG A 68 -1.50 -14.46 -3.56
N ILE A 69 -2.18 -14.82 -4.64
CA ILE A 69 -2.16 -16.18 -5.20
C ILE A 69 -0.74 -16.53 -5.63
N GLU A 70 -0.08 -15.66 -6.38
CA GLU A 70 1.27 -15.91 -6.88
C GLU A 70 2.30 -16.03 -5.74
N VAL A 71 2.22 -15.14 -4.74
CA VAL A 71 3.08 -15.22 -3.55
C VAL A 71 2.84 -16.51 -2.76
N ALA A 72 1.59 -16.94 -2.59
CA ALA A 72 1.27 -18.19 -1.91
C ALA A 72 1.85 -19.39 -2.67
N TYR A 73 1.70 -19.41 -4.00
CA TYR A 73 2.25 -20.45 -4.87
C TYR A 73 3.78 -20.52 -4.79
N LEU A 74 4.48 -19.39 -4.94
CA LEU A 74 5.94 -19.33 -4.87
C LEU A 74 6.48 -19.75 -3.50
N LYS A 75 5.79 -19.36 -2.41
CA LYS A 75 6.14 -19.80 -1.05
C LYS A 75 5.95 -21.31 -0.88
N GLY A 76 4.88 -21.88 -1.46
CA GLY A 76 4.65 -23.33 -1.49
C GLY A 76 5.79 -24.08 -2.18
N LEU A 77 6.18 -23.65 -3.38
CA LEU A 77 7.30 -24.23 -4.11
C LEU A 77 8.62 -24.15 -3.34
N ARG A 78 8.90 -23.02 -2.69
CA ARG A 78 10.10 -22.84 -1.89
C ARG A 78 10.13 -23.82 -0.70
N ARG A 79 9.00 -24.00 -0.01
CA ARG A 79 8.89 -24.96 1.10
C ARG A 79 9.18 -26.38 0.64
N LEU A 80 8.60 -26.80 -0.49
CA LEU A 80 8.80 -28.15 -1.03
C LEU A 80 10.27 -28.41 -1.38
N ARG A 81 10.96 -27.45 -2.00
CA ARG A 81 12.40 -27.58 -2.32
C ARG A 81 13.24 -27.74 -1.05
N LEU A 82 12.99 -26.91 -0.04
CA LEU A 82 13.71 -26.97 1.23
C LEU A 82 13.47 -28.30 1.95
N GLU A 83 12.24 -28.82 1.92
CA GLU A 83 11.90 -30.12 2.51
C GLU A 83 12.60 -31.27 1.77
N GLN A 84 12.64 -31.23 0.44
CA GLN A 84 13.37 -32.21 -0.38
C GLN A 84 14.88 -32.17 -0.10
N GLU A 85 15.48 -30.99 0.00
CA GLU A 85 16.89 -30.82 0.34
C GLU A 85 17.18 -31.33 1.76
N ALA A 86 16.35 -30.99 2.74
CA ALA A 86 16.48 -31.48 4.11
C ALA A 86 16.36 -33.00 4.18
N GLN A 87 15.43 -33.60 3.44
CA GLN A 87 15.29 -35.05 3.38
C GLN A 87 16.52 -35.71 2.74
N LYS A 88 17.03 -35.16 1.64
CA LYS A 88 18.28 -35.65 1.02
C LYS A 88 19.47 -35.54 1.98
N ARG A 89 19.57 -34.47 2.77
CA ARG A 89 20.62 -34.33 3.80
C ARG A 89 20.50 -35.39 4.91
N LYS A 90 19.28 -35.72 5.33
CA LYS A 90 19.03 -36.80 6.30
C LYS A 90 19.41 -38.18 5.74
N GLN A 91 19.08 -38.46 4.47
CA GLN A 91 19.38 -39.75 3.84
C GLN A 91 20.83 -39.89 3.37
N GLY A 92 21.50 -38.77 3.06
CA GLY A 92 22.90 -38.71 2.64
C GLY A 92 23.91 -38.68 3.79
N SER A 93 23.48 -38.92 5.03
CA SER A 93 24.36 -39.06 6.20
C SER A 93 24.40 -40.52 6.66
N PRO A 94 25.19 -41.40 6.03
CA PRO A 94 25.77 -42.52 6.76
C PRO A 94 26.81 -41.94 7.73
N THR A 95 26.69 -42.30 8.99
CA THR A 95 27.69 -42.09 10.03
C THR A 95 29.08 -42.45 9.48
N VAL A 96 29.93 -41.46 9.25
CA VAL A 96 31.37 -41.70 9.20
C VAL A 96 31.78 -41.98 10.65
N SER A 97 31.70 -43.24 11.03
CA SER A 97 32.40 -43.77 12.19
C SER A 97 33.89 -43.73 11.86
N GLU A 98 34.59 -42.76 12.44
CA GLU A 98 36.04 -42.79 12.56
C GLU A 98 36.39 -43.71 13.74
N ASP A 99 36.29 -45.02 13.53
CA ASP A 99 37.02 -46.00 14.34
C ASP A 99 38.48 -46.02 13.86
N HIS A 100 39.36 -45.35 14.60
CA HIS A 100 40.81 -45.49 14.43
C HIS A 100 41.41 -46.03 15.73
N SER A 101 41.47 -47.36 15.83
CA SER A 101 42.38 -48.05 16.74
C SER A 101 43.83 -47.74 16.37
N ASN A 102 44.63 -47.31 17.36
CA ASN A 102 46.02 -47.70 17.56
C ASN A 102 46.42 -47.47 19.01
#